data_AF-A0A0R2LLI3-F1
#
_entry.id   AF-A0A0R2LLI3-F1
#
_cell.length_a   1.000
_cell.length_b   1.000
_cell.length_c   1.000
_cell.angle_alpha   90.00
_cell.angle_beta   90.00
_cell.angle_gamma   90.00
#
_symmetry.space_group_name_H-M   'P 1'
#
loop_
_entity.id
_entity.type
_entity.pdbx_description
1 polymer ?
#
loop_
_entity_poly.entity_id
_entity_poly.type
_entity_poly.pdbx_seq_one_letter_code
_entity_poly.pdbx_strand_id
1 'polypeptide(L)'
;MLQKNFDLAQGKLNIDNKKFELSDTRGTYEQWQILFSRIKDVIYNNKENATTLVNYFFSSIMHRINLSPNFTTKGGAYKYINTLDLILDQILILLKLSPTRKTYSYYVIIQLTLLRDMKKSFSDKSLDLINDYKMNIYGSVFSSIRSVLSFDWFDPVQGYELYPLIKFFKNFDMYLTPFELITPIKQNNQYVVYTAIAYYIYDKKRVSPNFKTVEKKLYQEIKENIENFKDKGTSKNKIAKDAEFFYMVNDFSKYPGFSGQEKLFFRTKLEQASSEIPLIQEISKESYYEWDTDFNEYSRKVFMKIIIGKVNKLNNYYE
;
A
#
# COMPACT_ATOMS: atom_id res chain seq x y z
N MET A 1 37.78 5.37 -14.24
CA MET A 1 36.85 5.49 -15.40
C MET A 1 35.53 6.17 -15.02
N LEU A 2 34.89 5.78 -13.90
CA LEU A 2 33.69 6.46 -13.35
C LEU A 2 33.92 7.93 -12.98
N GLN A 3 35.03 8.27 -12.31
CA GLN A 3 35.40 9.65 -11.98
C GLN A 3 35.53 10.52 -13.24
N LYS A 4 36.25 10.01 -14.25
CA LYS A 4 36.46 10.69 -15.53
C LYS A 4 35.16 10.96 -16.30
N ASN A 5 34.18 10.06 -16.19
CA ASN A 5 32.84 10.25 -16.78
C ASN A 5 31.98 11.23 -15.98
N PHE A 6 32.20 11.33 -14.66
CA PHE A 6 31.56 12.33 -13.78
C PHE A 6 32.13 13.73 -14.05
N ASP A 7 33.45 13.84 -14.20
CA ASP A 7 34.16 15.09 -14.48
C ASP A 7 33.83 15.61 -15.90
N LEU A 8 33.66 14.71 -16.88
CA LEU A 8 33.18 15.06 -18.24
C LEU A 8 31.72 15.53 -18.27
N ALA A 9 30.88 15.07 -17.35
CA ALA A 9 29.51 15.55 -17.21
C ALA A 9 29.44 16.92 -16.52
N GLN A 10 30.33 17.18 -15.56
CA GLN A 10 30.45 18.50 -14.92
C GLN A 10 31.05 19.55 -15.86
N GLY A 11 32.05 19.20 -16.69
CA GLY A 11 32.68 20.13 -17.63
C GLY A 11 31.78 20.66 -18.76
N LYS A 12 30.58 20.08 -18.95
CA LYS A 12 29.58 20.55 -19.94
C LYS A 12 28.38 21.27 -19.33
N LEU A 13 28.24 21.25 -18.01
CA LEU A 13 27.23 22.04 -17.32
C LEU A 13 27.92 23.31 -16.82
N ASN A 14 27.80 24.37 -17.62
CA ASN A 14 28.04 25.73 -17.12
C ASN A 14 26.95 26.00 -16.07
N ILE A 15 27.18 25.53 -14.85
CA ILE A 15 26.33 25.84 -13.70
C ILE A 15 26.75 27.25 -13.29
N ASP A 16 26.19 28.24 -13.99
CA ASP A 16 26.05 29.58 -13.42
C ASP A 16 25.58 29.42 -11.98
N ASN A 17 26.09 30.24 -11.05
CA ASN A 17 25.78 30.28 -9.63
C ASN A 17 24.29 30.62 -9.33
N LYS A 18 23.34 29.94 -9.99
CA LYS A 18 21.95 29.88 -9.60
C LYS A 18 21.89 29.06 -8.31
N LYS A 19 21.38 29.69 -7.25
CA LYS A 19 20.89 28.95 -6.09
C LYS A 19 19.95 27.87 -6.62
N PHE A 20 20.28 26.60 -6.39
CA PHE A 20 19.39 25.49 -6.67
C PHE A 20 18.06 25.75 -5.94
N GLU A 21 17.00 26.00 -6.69
CA GLU A 21 15.66 26.06 -6.14
C GLU A 21 15.15 24.64 -5.90
N LEU A 22 14.22 24.45 -4.96
CA LEU A 22 13.61 23.14 -4.71
C LEU A 22 12.98 22.53 -5.98
N SER A 23 12.53 23.39 -6.91
CA SER A 23 12.05 23.06 -8.25
C SER A 23 13.10 22.39 -9.15
N ASP A 24 14.38 22.69 -8.96
CA ASP A 24 15.50 22.14 -9.73
C ASP A 24 15.84 20.69 -9.34
N THR A 25 15.29 20.20 -8.22
CA THR A 25 15.59 18.84 -7.70
C THR A 25 14.65 17.74 -8.21
N ARG A 26 13.56 18.10 -8.91
CA ARG A 26 12.58 17.12 -9.41
C ARG A 26 13.13 16.28 -10.56
N GLY A 27 13.98 16.85 -11.41
CA GLY A 27 14.32 16.28 -12.71
C GLY A 27 13.22 16.48 -13.76
N THR A 28 13.63 16.48 -15.03
CA THR A 28 12.77 16.57 -16.21
C THR A 28 12.27 15.19 -16.65
N TYR A 29 11.22 15.16 -17.47
CA TYR A 29 10.69 13.94 -18.06
C TYR A 29 11.79 13.10 -18.74
N GLU A 30 12.64 13.73 -19.55
CA GLU A 30 13.74 13.07 -20.27
C GLU A 30 14.79 12.51 -19.32
N GLN A 31 15.14 13.23 -18.24
CA GLN A 31 16.08 12.75 -17.23
C GLN A 31 15.54 11.50 -16.52
N TRP A 32 14.25 11.48 -16.20
CA TRP A 32 13.60 10.30 -15.61
C TRP A 32 13.56 9.13 -16.59
N GLN A 33 13.22 9.36 -17.85
CA GLN A 33 13.26 8.31 -18.88
C GLN A 33 14.65 7.68 -18.98
N ILE A 34 15.70 8.50 -19.03
CA ILE A 34 17.08 8.02 -19.09
C ILE A 34 17.43 7.21 -17.83
N LEU A 35 17.09 7.70 -16.64
CA LEU A 35 17.35 6.99 -15.38
C LEU A 35 16.67 5.62 -15.36
N PHE A 36 15.38 5.56 -15.66
CA PHE A 36 14.63 4.30 -15.64
C PHE A 36 15.07 3.34 -16.74
N SER A 37 15.43 3.83 -17.93
CA SER A 37 16.05 3.00 -18.97
C SER A 37 17.33 2.36 -18.45
N ARG A 38 18.25 3.16 -17.91
CA ARG A 38 19.54 2.68 -17.39
C ARG A 38 19.37 1.64 -16.29
N ILE A 39 18.42 1.86 -15.37
CA ILE A 39 18.15 0.91 -14.28
C ILE A 39 17.55 -0.38 -14.80
N LYS A 40 16.64 -0.33 -15.77
CA LYS A 40 16.12 -1.53 -16.43
C LYS A 40 17.22 -2.30 -17.14
N ASP A 41 18.12 -1.63 -17.84
CA ASP A 41 19.27 -2.27 -18.51
C ASP A 41 20.16 -2.99 -17.49
N VAL A 42 20.44 -2.35 -16.35
CA VAL A 42 21.20 -2.98 -15.26
C VAL A 42 20.48 -4.21 -14.71
N ILE A 43 19.16 -4.14 -14.49
CA ILE A 43 18.36 -5.27 -14.00
C ILE A 43 18.33 -6.42 -15.03
N TYR A 44 18.11 -6.13 -16.30
CA TYR A 44 18.04 -7.14 -17.36
C TYR A 44 19.37 -7.84 -17.62
N ASN A 45 20.49 -7.13 -17.44
CA ASN A 45 21.83 -7.71 -17.53
C ASN A 45 22.24 -8.48 -16.27
N ASN A 46 21.48 -8.38 -15.17
CA ASN A 46 21.77 -9.01 -13.89
C ASN A 46 20.53 -9.73 -13.33
N LYS A 47 19.88 -10.56 -14.13
CA LYS A 47 18.57 -11.17 -13.80
C LYS A 47 18.56 -11.90 -12.45
N GLU A 48 19.64 -12.61 -12.11
CA GLU A 48 19.79 -13.33 -10.84
C GLU A 48 19.68 -12.41 -9.61
N ASN A 49 20.04 -11.13 -9.78
CA ASN A 49 20.02 -10.11 -8.74
C ASN A 49 18.86 -9.10 -8.91
N ALA A 50 17.90 -9.35 -9.80
CA ALA A 50 16.84 -8.41 -10.16
C ALA A 50 16.08 -7.90 -8.93
N THR A 51 15.65 -8.79 -8.03
CA THR A 51 14.95 -8.43 -6.79
C THR A 51 15.78 -7.52 -5.89
N THR A 52 17.08 -7.78 -5.76
CA THR A 52 17.99 -6.96 -4.95
C THR A 52 18.15 -5.57 -5.56
N LEU A 53 18.34 -5.49 -6.88
CA LEU A 53 18.49 -4.24 -7.61
C LEU A 53 17.22 -3.38 -7.57
N VAL A 54 16.04 -3.98 -7.79
CA VAL A 54 14.74 -3.29 -7.66
C VAL A 54 14.57 -2.74 -6.25
N ASN A 55 14.82 -3.55 -5.22
CA ASN A 55 14.70 -3.11 -3.83
C ASN A 55 15.70 -1.99 -3.48
N TYR A 56 16.93 -2.06 -3.97
CA TYR A 56 17.92 -1.00 -3.79
C TYR A 56 17.46 0.30 -4.44
N PHE A 57 17.02 0.23 -5.70
CA PHE A 57 16.52 1.38 -6.43
C PHE A 57 15.31 2.01 -5.73
N PHE A 58 14.31 1.20 -5.35
CA PHE A 58 13.14 1.68 -4.60
C PHE A 58 13.49 2.31 -3.26
N SER A 59 14.42 1.70 -2.50
CA SER A 59 14.86 2.29 -1.24
C SER A 59 15.56 3.64 -1.43
N SER A 60 16.26 3.82 -2.55
CA SER A 60 17.01 5.03 -2.86
C SER A 60 16.10 6.13 -3.39
N ILE A 61 15.19 5.79 -4.32
CA ILE A 61 14.31 6.74 -5.00
C ILE A 61 13.34 7.38 -3.98
N MET A 62 12.84 6.60 -3.01
CA MET A 62 11.97 7.05 -1.93
C MET A 62 12.54 8.23 -1.12
N HIS A 63 13.86 8.33 -1.01
CA HIS A 63 14.54 9.39 -0.26
C HIS A 63 14.95 10.60 -1.13
N ARG A 64 14.87 10.46 -2.45
CA ARG A 64 15.39 11.45 -3.41
C ARG A 64 14.31 12.09 -4.27
N ILE A 65 13.13 11.47 -4.36
CA ILE A 65 11.99 12.05 -5.07
C ILE A 65 11.43 13.21 -4.26
N ASN A 66 11.49 14.41 -4.82
CA ASN A 66 10.63 15.51 -4.42
C ASN A 66 9.65 15.83 -5.55
N LEU A 67 8.44 15.27 -5.44
CA LEU A 67 7.35 15.50 -6.39
C LEU A 67 6.27 16.42 -5.79
N SER A 68 6.60 17.24 -4.80
CA SER A 68 5.68 18.30 -4.35
C SER A 68 5.27 19.17 -5.55
N PRO A 69 3.96 19.32 -5.87
CA PRO A 69 3.50 20.25 -6.90
C PRO A 69 4.06 21.66 -6.68
N ASN A 70 4.59 22.30 -7.73
CA ASN A 70 5.25 23.61 -7.65
C ASN A 70 5.18 24.43 -8.96
N PHE A 71 4.13 24.24 -9.76
CA PHE A 71 3.98 24.95 -11.02
C PHE A 71 3.13 26.21 -10.86
N THR A 72 3.48 27.25 -11.61
CA THR A 72 2.77 28.55 -11.63
C THR A 72 2.03 28.81 -12.94
N THR A 73 2.15 27.91 -13.93
CA THR A 73 1.50 28.02 -15.24
C THR A 73 0.81 26.73 -15.64
N LYS A 74 -0.23 26.81 -16.49
CA LYS A 74 -0.92 25.63 -17.03
C LYS A 74 0.03 24.70 -17.77
N GLY A 75 0.94 25.25 -18.57
CA GLY A 75 2.01 24.48 -19.23
C GLY A 75 2.92 23.75 -18.25
N GLY A 76 3.26 24.40 -17.12
CA GLY A 76 3.98 23.77 -16.02
C GLY A 76 3.20 22.64 -15.36
N ALA A 77 1.88 22.79 -15.19
CA ALA A 77 1.00 21.75 -14.65
C ALA A 77 1.01 20.50 -15.53
N TYR A 78 0.87 20.65 -16.86
CA TYR A 78 0.93 19.53 -17.79
C TYR A 78 2.28 18.82 -17.76
N LYS A 79 3.39 19.57 -17.76
CA LYS A 79 4.74 18.99 -17.64
C LYS A 79 4.92 18.21 -16.33
N TYR A 80 4.39 18.74 -15.23
CA TYR A 80 4.41 18.07 -13.94
C TYR A 80 3.64 16.75 -13.97
N ILE A 81 2.39 16.76 -14.45
CA ILE A 81 1.54 15.56 -14.52
C ILE A 81 2.20 14.50 -15.41
N ASN A 82 2.68 14.87 -16.60
CA ASN A 82 3.38 13.93 -17.48
C ASN A 82 4.63 13.30 -16.83
N THR A 83 5.36 14.07 -16.02
CA THR A 83 6.53 13.58 -15.29
C THR A 83 6.11 12.64 -14.16
N LEU A 84 5.04 12.98 -13.43
CA LEU A 84 4.47 12.13 -12.39
C LEU A 84 4.00 10.79 -12.96
N ASP A 85 3.22 10.82 -14.05
CA ASP A 85 2.70 9.62 -14.71
C ASP A 85 3.84 8.71 -15.19
N LEU A 86 4.87 9.28 -15.83
CA LEU A 86 6.06 8.53 -16.20
C LEU A 86 6.69 7.82 -14.99
N ILE A 87 6.91 8.54 -13.89
CA ILE A 87 7.54 7.97 -12.69
C ILE A 87 6.68 6.85 -12.12
N LEU A 88 5.37 7.06 -12.00
CA LEU A 88 4.42 6.06 -11.50
C LEU A 88 4.40 4.80 -12.39
N ASP A 89 4.39 4.97 -13.71
CA ASP A 89 4.42 3.86 -14.67
C ASP A 89 5.74 3.08 -14.58
N GLN A 90 6.88 3.78 -14.52
CA GLN A 90 8.17 3.10 -14.42
C GLN A 90 8.35 2.39 -13.07
N ILE A 91 7.87 2.97 -11.98
CA ILE A 91 7.84 2.30 -10.67
C ILE A 91 6.98 1.04 -10.76
N LEU A 92 5.81 1.08 -11.39
CA LEU A 92 4.94 -0.09 -11.56
C LEU A 92 5.63 -1.19 -12.38
N ILE A 93 6.34 -0.82 -13.45
CA ILE A 93 7.15 -1.76 -14.24
C ILE A 93 8.22 -2.44 -13.36
N LEU A 94 8.94 -1.68 -12.55
CA LEU A 94 9.96 -2.24 -11.66
C LEU A 94 9.36 -3.12 -10.56
N LEU A 95 8.20 -2.76 -10.02
CA LEU A 95 7.48 -3.58 -9.05
C LEU A 95 7.10 -4.94 -9.66
N LYS A 96 6.62 -4.95 -10.92
CA LYS A 96 6.28 -6.17 -11.64
C LYS A 96 7.47 -7.10 -11.87
N LEU A 97 8.69 -6.57 -12.00
CA LEU A 97 9.91 -7.38 -12.12
C LEU A 97 10.26 -8.12 -10.82
N SER A 98 9.73 -7.69 -9.67
CA SER A 98 10.00 -8.33 -8.38
C SER A 98 8.82 -8.12 -7.40
N PRO A 99 7.68 -8.81 -7.58
CA PRO A 99 6.47 -8.61 -6.78
C PRO A 99 6.56 -9.32 -5.42
N THR A 100 7.58 -8.99 -4.62
CA THR A 100 7.79 -9.55 -3.28
C THR A 100 7.16 -8.65 -2.22
N ARG A 101 6.84 -9.18 -1.03
CA ARG A 101 6.39 -8.39 0.14
C ARG A 101 7.22 -7.14 0.36
N LYS A 102 8.55 -7.27 0.31
CA LYS A 102 9.49 -6.18 0.54
C LYS A 102 9.35 -5.08 -0.53
N THR A 103 9.20 -5.48 -1.79
CA THR A 103 9.06 -4.55 -2.91
C THR A 103 7.70 -3.85 -2.89
N TYR A 104 6.62 -4.56 -2.55
CA TYR A 104 5.31 -3.94 -2.28
C TYR A 104 5.38 -2.93 -1.13
N SER A 105 6.05 -3.26 -0.03
CA SER A 105 6.23 -2.31 1.07
C SER A 105 6.95 -1.05 0.61
N TYR A 106 8.01 -1.15 -0.19
CA TYR A 106 8.63 0.06 -0.76
C TYR A 106 7.69 0.85 -1.66
N TYR A 107 6.92 0.18 -2.52
CA TYR A 107 5.93 0.83 -3.37
C TYR A 107 4.90 1.61 -2.53
N VAL A 108 4.32 0.98 -1.50
CA VAL A 108 3.39 1.64 -0.55
C VAL A 108 4.03 2.91 0.03
N ILE A 109 5.31 2.87 0.40
CA ILE A 109 5.98 4.02 1.00
C ILE A 109 6.20 5.15 0.02
N ILE A 110 6.58 4.81 -1.22
CA ILE A 110 6.71 5.81 -2.27
C ILE A 110 5.36 6.51 -2.44
N GLN A 111 4.26 5.76 -2.54
CA GLN A 111 2.92 6.35 -2.65
C GLN A 111 2.55 7.22 -1.46
N LEU A 112 2.80 6.76 -0.21
CA LEU A 112 2.56 7.56 0.99
C LEU A 112 3.40 8.84 1.03
N THR A 113 4.64 8.79 0.55
CA THR A 113 5.55 9.94 0.47
C THR A 113 5.00 10.97 -0.51
N LEU A 114 4.57 10.53 -1.71
CA LEU A 114 3.92 11.38 -2.69
C LEU A 114 2.66 12.04 -2.12
N LEU A 115 1.78 11.25 -1.49
CA LEU A 115 0.55 11.77 -0.90
C LEU A 115 0.80 12.81 0.20
N ARG A 116 1.80 12.58 1.05
CA ARG A 116 2.21 13.54 2.09
C ARG A 116 2.68 14.86 1.46
N ASP A 117 3.56 14.77 0.48
CA ASP A 117 4.19 15.92 -0.16
C ASP A 117 3.14 16.73 -0.96
N MET A 118 2.25 16.05 -1.67
CA MET A 118 1.08 16.63 -2.34
C MET A 118 0.13 17.33 -1.36
N LYS A 119 -0.24 16.66 -0.26
CA LYS A 119 -1.13 17.23 0.77
C LYS A 119 -0.55 18.52 1.36
N LYS A 120 0.78 18.56 1.56
CA LYS A 120 1.47 19.76 2.01
C LYS A 120 1.36 20.89 0.97
N SER A 121 1.66 20.62 -0.31
CA SER A 121 1.53 21.63 -1.38
C SER A 121 0.11 22.16 -1.54
N PHE A 122 -0.92 21.31 -1.46
CA PHE A 122 -2.32 21.74 -1.59
C PHE A 122 -2.86 22.51 -0.37
N SER A 123 -2.20 22.43 0.78
CA SER A 123 -2.58 23.18 1.97
C SER A 123 -2.11 24.64 1.93
N ASP A 124 -1.19 24.96 1.03
CA ASP A 124 -0.70 26.31 0.81
C ASP A 124 -1.70 27.08 -0.08
N LYS A 125 -2.49 27.96 0.54
CA LYS A 125 -3.55 28.74 -0.11
C LYS A 125 -3.02 29.75 -1.13
N SER A 126 -1.70 29.96 -1.23
CA SER A 126 -1.12 30.89 -2.20
C SER A 126 -1.08 30.34 -3.65
N LEU A 127 -1.52 29.09 -3.86
CA LEU A 127 -1.34 28.35 -5.12
C LEU A 127 -2.67 27.92 -5.76
N ASP A 128 -3.54 28.89 -6.09
CA ASP A 128 -4.87 28.64 -6.70
C ASP A 128 -4.80 27.70 -7.91
N LEU A 129 -3.84 27.92 -8.81
CA LEU A 129 -3.65 27.06 -9.98
C LEU A 129 -3.30 25.61 -9.62
N ILE A 130 -2.55 25.37 -8.54
CA ILE A 130 -2.21 24.00 -8.14
C ILE A 130 -3.47 23.27 -7.63
N ASN A 131 -4.37 24.00 -6.97
CA ASN A 131 -5.64 23.45 -6.51
C ASN A 131 -6.57 23.05 -7.66
N ASP A 132 -6.55 23.77 -8.79
CA ASP A 132 -7.31 23.41 -10.00
C ASP A 132 -6.93 22.02 -10.56
N TYR A 133 -5.66 21.62 -10.42
CA TYR A 133 -5.15 20.35 -10.91
C TYR A 133 -5.11 19.24 -9.84
N LYS A 134 -5.54 19.53 -8.61
CA LYS A 134 -5.50 18.59 -7.47
C LYS A 134 -6.13 17.23 -7.78
N MET A 135 -7.29 17.24 -8.44
CA MET A 135 -8.01 16.01 -8.78
C MET A 135 -7.27 15.19 -9.84
N ASN A 136 -6.64 15.83 -10.83
CA ASN A 136 -5.85 15.13 -11.85
C ASN A 136 -4.62 14.48 -11.22
N ILE A 137 -3.94 15.20 -10.32
CA ILE A 137 -2.73 14.73 -9.64
C ILE A 137 -3.06 13.54 -8.73
N TYR A 138 -4.12 13.63 -7.92
CA TYR A 138 -4.56 12.46 -7.13
C TYR A 138 -5.06 11.32 -8.02
N GLY A 139 -5.69 11.65 -9.15
CA GLY A 139 -6.14 10.68 -10.15
C GLY A 139 -4.98 9.84 -10.72
N SER A 140 -3.84 10.45 -11.03
CA SER A 140 -2.63 9.75 -11.47
C SER A 140 -2.13 8.74 -10.43
N VAL A 141 -2.02 9.17 -9.16
CA VAL A 141 -1.58 8.30 -8.05
C VAL A 141 -2.56 7.15 -7.82
N PHE A 142 -3.87 7.46 -7.79
CA PHE A 142 -4.93 6.47 -7.68
C PHE A 142 -4.87 5.44 -8.80
N SER A 143 -4.74 5.90 -10.06
CA SER A 143 -4.66 5.03 -11.24
C SER A 143 -3.46 4.08 -11.17
N SER A 144 -2.31 4.55 -10.70
CA SER A 144 -1.12 3.71 -10.51
C SER A 144 -1.37 2.60 -9.49
N ILE A 145 -1.93 2.92 -8.32
CA ILE A 145 -2.21 1.93 -7.26
C ILE A 145 -3.30 0.95 -7.73
N ARG A 146 -4.37 1.47 -8.33
CA ARG A 146 -5.45 0.65 -8.87
C ARG A 146 -4.93 -0.32 -9.93
N SER A 147 -4.06 0.15 -10.83
CA SER A 147 -3.44 -0.70 -11.85
C SER A 147 -2.72 -1.90 -11.22
N VAL A 148 -1.98 -1.71 -10.12
CA VAL A 148 -1.40 -2.84 -9.38
C VAL A 148 -2.48 -3.81 -8.92
N LEU A 149 -3.55 -3.32 -8.28
CA LEU A 149 -4.62 -4.15 -7.72
C LEU A 149 -5.48 -4.88 -8.76
N SER A 150 -5.53 -4.38 -10.00
CA SER A 150 -6.39 -4.91 -11.05
C SER A 150 -5.71 -5.92 -11.99
N PHE A 151 -4.39 -6.12 -11.87
CA PHE A 151 -3.64 -7.03 -12.75
C PHE A 151 -3.39 -8.40 -12.11
N ASP A 152 -3.36 -9.44 -12.95
CA ASP A 152 -3.21 -10.84 -12.52
C ASP A 152 -1.87 -11.18 -11.86
N TRP A 153 -0.84 -10.33 -12.04
CA TRP A 153 0.47 -10.55 -11.40
C TRP A 153 0.50 -10.10 -9.93
N PHE A 154 -0.53 -9.39 -9.47
CA PHE A 154 -0.61 -8.93 -8.10
C PHE A 154 -0.89 -10.09 -7.14
N ASP A 155 -0.05 -10.22 -6.13
CA ASP A 155 -0.25 -11.14 -5.03
C ASP A 155 -0.89 -10.39 -3.84
N PRO A 156 -2.18 -10.63 -3.53
CA PRO A 156 -2.87 -9.94 -2.43
C PRO A 156 -2.28 -10.25 -1.05
N VAL A 157 -1.68 -11.42 -0.86
CA VAL A 157 -1.02 -11.80 0.40
C VAL A 157 0.24 -10.97 0.61
N GLN A 158 1.01 -10.74 -0.45
CA GLN A 158 2.22 -9.93 -0.39
C GLN A 158 1.90 -8.43 -0.34
N GLY A 159 0.83 -8.00 -1.01
CA GLY A 159 0.51 -6.59 -1.25
C GLY A 159 -0.71 -6.03 -0.51
N TYR A 160 -1.26 -6.72 0.49
CA TYR A 160 -2.51 -6.34 1.18
C TYR A 160 -2.55 -4.88 1.71
N GLU A 161 -1.39 -4.26 1.98
CA GLU A 161 -1.27 -2.87 2.45
C GLU A 161 -1.74 -1.83 1.42
N LEU A 162 -1.94 -2.23 0.17
CA LEU A 162 -2.47 -1.36 -0.88
C LEU A 162 -3.97 -1.08 -0.72
N TYR A 163 -4.77 -1.98 -0.13
CA TYR A 163 -6.20 -1.71 0.08
C TYR A 163 -6.43 -0.63 1.16
N PRO A 164 -5.79 -0.68 2.34
CA PRO A 164 -5.90 0.40 3.31
C PRO A 164 -5.29 1.71 2.81
N LEU A 165 -4.22 1.65 1.99
CA LEU A 165 -3.64 2.82 1.34
C LEU A 165 -4.65 3.51 0.43
N ILE A 166 -5.28 2.75 -0.48
CA ILE A 166 -6.17 3.33 -1.49
C ILE A 166 -7.49 3.86 -0.90
N LYS A 167 -7.83 3.48 0.34
CA LYS A 167 -8.96 4.04 1.09
C LYS A 167 -8.89 5.58 1.20
N PHE A 168 -7.69 6.17 1.21
CA PHE A 168 -7.51 7.63 1.19
C PHE A 168 -8.28 8.33 0.07
N PHE A 169 -8.33 7.71 -1.11
CA PHE A 169 -8.89 8.30 -2.32
C PHE A 169 -10.42 8.36 -2.33
N LYS A 170 -11.08 7.68 -1.39
CA LYS A 170 -12.53 7.81 -1.18
C LYS A 170 -12.94 9.23 -0.81
N ASN A 171 -12.04 10.02 -0.21
CA ASN A 171 -12.27 11.44 0.07
C ASN A 171 -12.37 12.31 -1.21
N PHE A 172 -12.05 11.74 -2.37
CA PHE A 172 -12.06 12.37 -3.69
C PHE A 172 -12.97 11.63 -4.67
N ASP A 173 -13.91 10.82 -4.16
CA ASP A 173 -14.83 10.00 -4.96
C ASP A 173 -14.14 9.03 -5.96
N MET A 174 -12.92 8.61 -5.63
CA MET A 174 -12.16 7.62 -6.39
C MET A 174 -12.24 6.28 -5.66
N TYR A 175 -12.81 5.28 -6.35
CA TYR A 175 -13.13 3.98 -5.77
C TYR A 175 -12.60 2.83 -6.64
N LEU A 176 -12.10 1.79 -5.99
CA LEU A 176 -12.04 0.46 -6.60
C LEU A 176 -13.45 -0.02 -6.92
N THR A 177 -13.57 -0.77 -8.01
CA THR A 177 -14.79 -1.47 -8.39
C THR A 177 -15.02 -2.68 -7.47
N PRO A 178 -16.27 -3.12 -7.29
CA PRO A 178 -16.55 -4.36 -6.55
C PRO A 178 -15.82 -5.59 -7.11
N PHE A 179 -15.62 -5.66 -8.43
CA PHE A 179 -14.92 -6.76 -9.08
C PHE A 179 -13.45 -6.85 -8.63
N GLU A 180 -12.74 -5.73 -8.60
CA GLU A 180 -11.33 -5.64 -8.15
C GLU A 180 -11.15 -6.09 -6.69
N LEU A 181 -12.22 -6.07 -5.89
CA LEU A 181 -12.21 -6.49 -4.49
C LEU A 181 -12.68 -7.94 -4.30
N ILE A 182 -13.59 -8.43 -5.14
CA ILE A 182 -14.13 -9.80 -5.03
C ILE A 182 -13.12 -10.84 -5.51
N THR A 183 -12.36 -10.55 -6.56
CA THR A 183 -11.32 -11.45 -7.08
C THR A 183 -10.32 -11.91 -6.02
N PRO A 184 -9.65 -11.02 -5.28
CA PRO A 184 -8.70 -11.42 -4.23
C PRO A 184 -9.39 -12.15 -3.06
N ILE A 185 -10.66 -11.83 -2.74
CA ILE A 185 -11.46 -12.54 -1.72
C ILE A 185 -11.66 -14.01 -2.09
N LYS A 186 -11.96 -14.31 -3.36
CA LYS A 186 -12.19 -15.68 -3.83
C LYS A 186 -10.90 -16.50 -3.96
N GLN A 187 -9.82 -15.84 -4.36
CA GLN A 187 -8.56 -16.52 -4.68
C GLN A 187 -7.70 -16.77 -3.45
N ASN A 188 -7.94 -16.06 -2.34
CA ASN A 188 -7.11 -16.13 -1.15
C ASN A 188 -7.96 -16.35 0.08
N ASN A 189 -7.58 -17.33 0.89
CA ASN A 189 -8.26 -17.65 2.15
C ASN A 189 -7.54 -17.05 3.37
N GLN A 190 -6.81 -15.96 3.17
CA GLN A 190 -5.93 -15.40 4.19
C GLN A 190 -6.56 -14.25 4.97
N TYR A 191 -6.40 -14.31 6.29
CA TYR A 191 -6.89 -13.31 7.24
C TYR A 191 -6.48 -11.87 6.88
N VAL A 192 -5.23 -11.67 6.47
CA VAL A 192 -4.70 -10.32 6.14
C VAL A 192 -5.36 -9.70 4.92
N VAL A 193 -5.77 -10.50 3.93
CA VAL A 193 -6.46 -10.02 2.73
C VAL A 193 -7.89 -9.63 3.08
N TYR A 194 -8.60 -10.49 3.82
CA TYR A 194 -9.98 -10.23 4.24
C TYR A 194 -10.11 -8.98 5.10
N THR A 195 -9.24 -8.81 6.08
CA THR A 195 -9.25 -7.63 6.95
C THR A 195 -8.91 -6.35 6.19
N ALA A 196 -7.94 -6.38 5.28
CA ALA A 196 -7.59 -5.24 4.44
C ALA A 196 -8.76 -4.78 3.56
N ILE A 197 -9.49 -5.71 2.95
CA ILE A 197 -10.66 -5.40 2.12
C ILE A 197 -11.86 -4.96 2.97
N ALA A 198 -12.14 -5.63 4.09
CA ALA A 198 -13.14 -5.21 5.08
C ALA A 198 -12.91 -3.76 5.54
N TYR A 199 -11.66 -3.43 5.83
CA TYR A 199 -11.28 -2.08 6.22
C TYR A 199 -11.52 -1.07 5.10
N TYR A 200 -11.20 -1.41 3.85
CA TYR A 200 -11.43 -0.53 2.70
C TYR A 200 -12.93 -0.22 2.47
N ILE A 201 -13.80 -1.25 2.53
CA ILE A 201 -15.24 -1.09 2.23
C ILE A 201 -16.02 -0.41 3.37
N TYR A 202 -15.45 -0.34 4.57
CA TYR A 202 -16.07 0.25 5.76
C TYR A 202 -15.79 1.76 5.90
N ASP A 203 -16.84 2.56 6.08
CA ASP A 203 -16.78 4.02 6.22
C ASP A 203 -17.18 4.52 7.62
N LYS A 204 -16.56 3.97 8.69
CA LYS A 204 -16.72 4.35 10.12
C LYS A 204 -18.13 4.23 10.71
N LYS A 205 -19.17 4.15 9.88
CA LYS A 205 -20.58 4.04 10.28
C LYS A 205 -21.21 2.77 9.73
N ARG A 206 -20.89 2.44 8.48
CA ARG A 206 -21.41 1.28 7.75
C ARG A 206 -20.51 0.95 6.57
N VAL A 207 -20.71 -0.23 5.99
CA VAL A 207 -20.20 -0.54 4.65
C VAL A 207 -20.87 0.41 3.64
N SER A 208 -20.08 0.99 2.73
CA SER A 208 -20.62 1.86 1.69
C SER A 208 -21.60 1.09 0.80
N PRO A 209 -22.74 1.69 0.39
CA PRO A 209 -23.74 1.02 -0.46
C PRO A 209 -23.16 0.38 -1.72
N ASN A 210 -22.11 0.97 -2.29
CA ASN A 210 -21.44 0.50 -3.50
C ASN A 210 -20.71 -0.84 -3.29
N PHE A 211 -20.47 -1.25 -2.04
CA PHE A 211 -19.70 -2.44 -1.69
C PHE A 211 -20.52 -3.53 -0.99
N LYS A 212 -21.86 -3.44 -0.96
CA LYS A 212 -22.71 -4.50 -0.37
C LYS A 212 -22.46 -5.89 -0.95
N THR A 213 -22.20 -5.98 -2.25
CA THR A 213 -21.86 -7.27 -2.88
C THR A 213 -20.51 -7.79 -2.41
N VAL A 214 -19.53 -6.89 -2.19
CA VAL A 214 -18.21 -7.25 -1.66
C VAL A 214 -18.34 -7.75 -0.23
N GLU A 215 -19.10 -7.04 0.62
CA GLU A 215 -19.41 -7.44 2.00
C GLU A 215 -20.04 -8.83 2.07
N LYS A 216 -21.10 -9.08 1.29
CA LYS A 216 -21.76 -10.39 1.25
C LYS A 216 -20.79 -11.49 0.85
N LYS A 217 -19.95 -11.22 -0.16
CA LYS A 217 -18.98 -12.21 -0.63
C LYS A 217 -17.87 -12.44 0.38
N LEU A 218 -17.40 -11.39 1.04
CA LEU A 218 -16.44 -11.46 2.13
C LEU A 218 -16.97 -12.33 3.26
N TYR A 219 -18.19 -12.06 3.74
CA TYR A 219 -18.84 -12.88 4.77
C TYR A 219 -18.94 -14.35 4.35
N GLN A 220 -19.39 -14.61 3.11
CA GLN A 220 -19.52 -15.96 2.58
C GLN A 220 -18.19 -16.72 2.59
N GLU A 221 -17.12 -16.14 2.04
CA GLU A 221 -15.81 -16.81 1.97
C GLU A 221 -15.23 -17.05 3.36
N ILE A 222 -15.30 -16.07 4.26
CA ILE A 222 -14.83 -16.23 5.65
C ILE A 222 -15.61 -17.34 6.34
N LYS A 223 -16.95 -17.35 6.19
CA LYS A 223 -17.81 -18.38 6.76
C LYS A 223 -17.45 -19.76 6.22
N GLU A 224 -17.33 -19.92 4.90
CA GLU A 224 -16.98 -21.18 4.25
C GLU A 224 -15.59 -21.67 4.68
N ASN A 225 -14.62 -20.76 4.81
CA ASN A 225 -13.28 -21.09 5.31
C ASN A 225 -13.33 -21.59 6.76
N ILE A 226 -14.15 -20.96 7.61
CA ILE A 226 -14.32 -21.35 9.01
C ILE A 226 -15.04 -22.70 9.15
N GLU A 227 -16.09 -22.93 8.37
CA GLU A 227 -16.89 -24.16 8.43
C GLU A 227 -16.13 -25.37 7.88
N ASN A 228 -15.28 -25.16 6.86
CA ASN A 228 -14.49 -26.21 6.23
C ASN A 228 -13.05 -26.30 6.75
N PHE A 229 -12.72 -25.59 7.83
CA PHE A 229 -11.37 -25.57 8.36
C PHE A 229 -10.93 -26.98 8.75
N LYS A 230 -9.88 -27.48 8.08
CA LYS A 230 -9.23 -28.76 8.39
C LYS A 230 -8.03 -28.48 9.29
N ASP A 231 -8.02 -29.09 10.47
CA ASP A 231 -6.90 -28.95 11.42
C ASP A 231 -5.56 -29.24 10.73
N LYS A 232 -4.67 -28.23 10.70
CA LYS A 232 -3.30 -28.36 10.17
C LYS A 232 -2.36 -29.06 11.17
N GLY A 233 -2.68 -30.31 11.53
CA GLY A 233 -1.72 -31.21 12.19
C GLY A 233 -1.90 -31.45 13.68
N THR A 234 -2.98 -30.99 14.32
CA THR A 234 -3.35 -31.48 15.67
C THR A 234 -4.70 -32.18 15.64
N SER A 235 -4.73 -33.44 16.06
CA SER A 235 -5.82 -34.42 15.90
C SER A 235 -7.13 -34.14 16.65
N LYS A 236 -7.41 -32.90 17.05
CA LYS A 236 -8.67 -32.50 17.67
C LYS A 236 -8.98 -31.06 17.28
N ASN A 237 -10.15 -30.89 16.65
CA ASN A 237 -10.82 -29.61 16.35
C ASN A 237 -10.54 -28.59 17.44
N LYS A 238 -9.53 -27.76 17.27
CA LYS A 238 -9.24 -26.71 18.23
C LYS A 238 -9.03 -25.43 17.47
N ILE A 239 -10.14 -24.70 17.36
CA ILE A 239 -10.22 -23.29 16.96
C ILE A 239 -9.10 -22.45 17.62
N ALA A 240 -8.68 -22.85 18.83
CA ALA A 240 -7.62 -22.24 19.62
C ALA A 240 -6.18 -22.47 19.14
N LYS A 241 -5.93 -23.44 18.26
CA LYS A 241 -4.57 -23.90 17.91
C LYS A 241 -4.05 -23.39 16.58
N ASP A 242 -4.92 -22.82 15.74
CA ASP A 242 -4.52 -22.10 14.53
C ASP A 242 -4.70 -20.60 14.75
N ALA A 243 -3.59 -19.87 14.75
CA ALA A 243 -3.58 -18.44 15.02
C ALA A 243 -4.35 -17.65 13.96
N GLU A 244 -4.26 -18.04 12.68
CA GLU A 244 -4.93 -17.34 11.59
C GLU A 244 -6.45 -17.48 11.71
N PHE A 245 -6.92 -18.69 12.00
CA PHE A 245 -8.33 -18.94 12.27
C PHE A 245 -8.82 -18.16 13.50
N PHE A 246 -8.07 -18.18 14.60
CA PHE A 246 -8.42 -17.44 15.81
C PHE A 246 -8.57 -15.93 15.53
N TYR A 247 -7.59 -15.30 14.88
CA TYR A 247 -7.66 -13.88 14.52
C TYR A 247 -8.85 -13.59 13.62
N MET A 248 -9.10 -14.45 12.63
CA MET A 248 -10.23 -14.31 11.72
C MET A 248 -11.57 -14.32 12.48
N VAL A 249 -11.82 -15.34 13.31
CA VAL A 249 -13.06 -15.43 14.09
C VAL A 249 -13.18 -14.26 15.08
N ASN A 250 -12.11 -13.96 15.82
CA ASN A 250 -12.13 -12.91 16.82
C ASN A 250 -12.47 -11.54 16.20
N ASP A 251 -11.78 -11.16 15.13
CA ASP A 251 -11.88 -9.82 14.59
C ASP A 251 -13.17 -9.63 13.80
N PHE A 252 -13.62 -10.64 13.04
CA PHE A 252 -14.90 -10.58 12.34
C PHE A 252 -16.13 -10.71 13.26
N SER A 253 -15.99 -11.26 14.47
CA SER A 253 -17.04 -11.18 15.51
C SER A 253 -17.29 -9.76 16.03
N LYS A 254 -16.32 -8.87 15.82
CA LYS A 254 -16.31 -7.47 16.25
C LYS A 254 -16.33 -6.48 15.09
N TYR A 255 -16.15 -6.94 13.85
CA TYR A 255 -16.11 -6.09 12.67
C TYR A 255 -17.40 -5.25 12.55
N PRO A 256 -17.31 -3.91 12.59
CA PRO A 256 -18.49 -3.07 12.66
C PRO A 256 -19.34 -3.08 11.38
N GLY A 257 -18.78 -3.48 10.24
CA GLY A 257 -19.51 -3.56 8.98
C GLY A 257 -20.60 -4.63 8.97
N PHE A 258 -20.40 -5.75 9.66
CA PHE A 258 -21.37 -6.85 9.68
C PHE A 258 -22.60 -6.58 10.55
N SER A 259 -23.72 -7.15 10.12
CA SER A 259 -25.00 -7.18 10.83
C SER A 259 -24.96 -8.10 12.06
N GLY A 260 -26.01 -8.04 12.88
CA GLY A 260 -26.11 -8.84 14.11
C GLY A 260 -26.07 -10.36 13.86
N GLN A 261 -26.68 -10.84 12.77
CA GLN A 261 -26.70 -12.27 12.44
C GLN A 261 -25.31 -12.77 12.01
N GLU A 262 -24.61 -12.00 11.18
CA GLU A 262 -23.26 -12.33 10.72
C GLU A 262 -22.28 -12.34 11.90
N LYS A 263 -22.35 -11.32 12.77
CA LYS A 263 -21.56 -11.27 14.01
C LYS A 263 -21.84 -12.45 14.94
N LEU A 264 -23.11 -12.82 15.09
CA LEU A 264 -23.53 -13.94 15.94
C LEU A 264 -22.86 -15.24 15.51
N PHE A 265 -22.78 -15.52 14.20
CA PHE A 265 -22.08 -16.69 13.69
C PHE A 265 -20.63 -16.78 14.21
N PHE A 266 -19.86 -15.70 14.08
CA PHE A 266 -18.46 -15.67 14.54
C PHE A 266 -18.36 -15.74 16.07
N ARG A 267 -19.25 -15.05 16.79
CA ARG A 267 -19.30 -15.11 18.26
C ARG A 267 -19.56 -16.53 18.76
N THR A 268 -20.50 -17.25 18.17
CA THR A 268 -20.77 -18.65 18.54
C THR A 268 -19.55 -19.54 18.30
N LYS A 269 -18.81 -19.34 17.19
CA LYS A 269 -17.55 -20.07 16.96
C LYS A 269 -16.47 -19.73 17.98
N LEU A 270 -16.36 -18.45 18.35
CA LEU A 270 -15.42 -18.00 19.39
C LEU A 270 -15.77 -18.54 20.77
N GLU A 271 -17.05 -18.55 21.13
CA GLU A 271 -17.57 -19.06 22.40
C GLU A 271 -17.34 -20.57 22.53
N GLN A 272 -17.57 -21.33 21.45
CA GLN A 272 -17.25 -22.76 21.38
C GLN A 272 -15.76 -23.02 21.63
N ALA A 273 -14.88 -22.17 21.14
CA ALA A 273 -13.45 -22.27 21.42
C ALA A 273 -13.12 -21.87 22.87
N SER A 274 -13.78 -20.83 23.35
CA SER A 274 -13.52 -20.20 24.65
C SER A 274 -13.98 -21.03 25.84
N SER A 275 -15.05 -21.81 25.67
CA SER A 275 -15.53 -22.73 26.71
C SER A 275 -14.50 -23.82 27.05
N GLU A 276 -13.59 -24.12 26.13
CA GLU A 276 -12.51 -25.09 26.34
C GLU A 276 -11.26 -24.50 26.99
N ILE A 277 -11.02 -23.18 26.84
CA ILE A 277 -9.78 -22.52 27.27
C ILE A 277 -10.10 -21.10 27.81
N PRO A 278 -10.08 -20.87 29.14
CA PRO A 278 -10.38 -19.57 29.75
C PRO A 278 -9.52 -18.41 29.24
N LEU A 279 -8.24 -18.66 28.89
CA LEU A 279 -7.35 -17.65 28.32
C LEU A 279 -7.93 -17.03 27.05
N ILE A 280 -8.66 -17.79 26.23
CA ILE A 280 -9.27 -17.29 24.98
C ILE A 280 -10.24 -16.17 25.28
N GLN A 281 -11.08 -16.30 26.31
CA GLN A 281 -12.03 -15.26 26.72
C GLN A 281 -11.32 -13.94 27.04
N GLU A 282 -10.14 -14.03 27.67
CA GLU A 282 -9.35 -12.87 28.01
C GLU A 282 -8.72 -12.22 26.78
N ILE A 283 -8.06 -13.01 25.93
CA ILE A 283 -7.38 -12.51 24.74
C ILE A 283 -8.34 -12.16 23.59
N SER A 284 -9.63 -12.48 23.71
CA SER A 284 -10.66 -12.19 22.70
C SER A 284 -11.62 -11.07 23.11
N LYS A 285 -11.31 -10.29 24.16
CA LYS A 285 -12.15 -9.16 24.59
C LYS A 285 -12.26 -8.09 23.52
N GLU A 286 -11.15 -7.80 22.85
CA GLU A 286 -11.04 -6.78 21.83
C GLU A 286 -10.72 -7.39 20.46
N SER A 287 -10.90 -6.58 19.41
CA SER A 287 -10.43 -6.91 18.07
C SER A 287 -8.93 -6.63 17.98
N TYR A 288 -8.16 -7.51 17.36
CA TYR A 288 -6.75 -7.26 17.05
C TYR A 288 -6.60 -6.33 15.85
N TYR A 289 -7.49 -6.47 14.87
CA TYR A 289 -7.61 -5.50 13.79
C TYR A 289 -8.33 -4.24 14.27
N GLU A 290 -7.70 -3.10 14.08
CA GLU A 290 -8.26 -1.80 14.44
C GLU A 290 -9.19 -1.28 13.32
N TRP A 291 -10.49 -1.55 13.45
CA TRP A 291 -11.46 -1.25 12.40
C TRP A 291 -11.70 0.25 12.16
N ASP A 292 -11.51 1.06 13.20
CA ASP A 292 -11.83 2.49 13.21
C ASP A 292 -10.61 3.41 12.99
N THR A 293 -9.44 2.83 12.76
CA THR A 293 -8.19 3.58 12.53
C THR A 293 -8.35 4.53 11.36
N ASP A 294 -8.05 5.81 11.60
CA ASP A 294 -8.06 6.81 10.53
C ASP A 294 -6.84 6.67 9.60
N PHE A 295 -6.92 7.28 8.42
CA PHE A 295 -5.85 7.16 7.43
C PHE A 295 -4.51 7.79 7.89
N ASN A 296 -4.54 8.86 8.70
CA ASN A 296 -3.31 9.48 9.19
C ASN A 296 -2.61 8.56 10.19
N GLU A 297 -3.38 7.93 11.08
CA GLU A 297 -2.88 6.95 12.03
C GLU A 297 -2.37 5.69 11.30
N TYR A 298 -3.11 5.18 10.32
CA TYR A 298 -2.65 4.10 9.44
C TYR A 298 -1.30 4.45 8.78
N SER A 299 -1.23 5.63 8.14
CA SER A 299 -0.02 6.11 7.47
C SER A 299 1.15 6.19 8.45
N ARG A 300 0.91 6.74 9.66
CA ARG A 300 1.92 6.82 10.71
C ARG A 300 2.39 5.44 11.15
N LYS A 301 1.49 4.47 11.34
CA LYS A 301 1.83 3.09 11.73
C LYS A 301 2.65 2.39 10.65
N VAL A 302 2.30 2.57 9.37
CA VAL A 302 3.10 2.07 8.25
C VAL A 302 4.49 2.69 8.29
N PHE A 303 4.60 4.02 8.35
CA PHE A 303 5.89 4.74 8.48
C PHE A 303 6.71 4.28 9.70
N MET A 304 6.08 4.06 10.86
CA MET A 304 6.76 3.61 12.07
C MET A 304 7.25 2.16 11.97
N LYS A 305 6.47 1.24 11.37
CA LYS A 305 6.94 -0.14 11.08
C LYS A 305 8.24 -0.12 10.26
N ILE A 306 8.40 0.86 9.40
CA ILE A 306 9.58 1.03 8.55
C ILE A 306 10.76 1.60 9.32
N ILE A 307 10.55 2.59 10.17
CA ILE A 307 11.60 3.16 11.03
C ILE A 307 12.08 2.10 12.02
N ILE A 308 11.16 1.42 12.70
CA ILE A 308 11.48 0.35 13.67
C ILE A 308 12.15 -0.84 12.98
N GLY A 309 11.71 -1.23 11.78
CA GLY A 309 12.39 -2.25 10.97
C GLY A 309 13.81 -1.87 10.52
N LYS A 310 14.15 -0.57 10.48
CA LYS A 310 15.52 -0.07 10.25
C LYS A 310 16.33 -0.02 11.55
N VAL A 311 15.74 0.41 12.67
CA VAL A 311 16.39 0.48 13.98
C VAL A 311 16.70 -0.92 14.54
N ASN A 312 15.78 -1.87 14.39
CA ASN A 312 16.00 -3.25 14.86
C ASN A 312 17.05 -4.02 14.03
N LYS A 313 17.41 -3.54 12.83
CA LYS A 313 18.58 -4.07 12.09
C LYS A 313 19.92 -3.56 12.63
N LEU A 314 19.93 -2.45 13.37
CA LEU A 314 21.14 -1.97 14.06
C LEU A 314 21.34 -2.64 15.42
N ASN A 315 20.27 -3.22 16.01
CA ASN A 315 20.34 -3.87 17.32
C ASN A 315 20.60 -5.39 17.28
N ASN A 316 20.54 -6.04 16.11
CA ASN A 316 20.88 -7.48 15.99
C ASN A 316 22.34 -7.72 15.55
N TYR A 317 23.27 -6.91 16.06
CA TYR A 317 24.71 -7.21 16.02
C TYR A 317 25.29 -7.65 17.38
N TYR A 318 24.43 -7.93 18.36
CA TYR A 318 24.80 -8.67 19.57
C TYR A 318 23.61 -9.52 20.04
N GLU A 319 23.55 -10.75 19.54
CA GLU A 319 23.37 -12.03 20.28
C GLU A 319 23.17 -13.19 19.29
#